data_AF-A0AAP1FBW7-F1
#
_entry.id   AF-A0AAP1FBW7-F1
#
_cell.length_a   1.000
_cell.length_b   1.000
_cell.length_c   1.000
_cell.angle_alpha   90.00
_cell.angle_beta   90.00
_cell.angle_gamma   90.00
#
_symmetry.space_group_name_H-M   'P 1'
#
loop_
_entity.id
_entity.type
_entity.pdbx_description
1 polymer ?
#
loop_
_entity_poly.entity_id
_entity_poly.type
_entity_poly.pdbx_seq_one_letter_code
_entity_poly.pdbx_strand_id
1 'polypeptide(L)'
;YIKYNNTLDKINNGYNTTINIIRKFEDSLFSDLVDSKKFSNNTAMLSLIQKLGKYGHGYHKRGKISDKPIDDWLISDNFSPNHLLNALASSRYISPGQPDKSTFVKLIKNPKGAMFGVFSEQDIEIVETWIKDLANQDITQTNFLVSNSNNKINSVPIKDLDEKIIAQANLKALDKYSNFTLQELYPLFLHAGCYPDILPTAKNFAQNWLAAHKQALKQEGLPFYPYSHERLDKWLDVQHLHQVNSYIPLEGIPKESREDIINDAIALAPLTLIDGAWLRNASTPARVSTYIGGLQYRTLLDELGGGDINLHHGNIYKQLLESMGIDIGKFTDKKFATSILFDEDDFKVPTFWLAISLFPHSFLPETLGLNLAMELSGVGGEYRRSGDILSYYGFSSLFTSLHNTIDNVVTGHSAWAIDAIKHHLDNIFQQGGEQAREQHWERIWTGYRSLNHPPKENWFRSGMNHLLHRTFKKAFNGKALNEKVK
;
A
#
# COMPACT_ATOMS: atom_id res chain seq x y z
N TYR A 1 -52.47 -30.93 -22.96
CA TYR A 1 -51.08 -30.93 -23.44
C TYR A 1 -50.36 -29.70 -22.90
N ILE A 2 -49.89 -29.76 -21.65
CA ILE A 2 -49.17 -28.66 -20.99
C ILE A 2 -47.67 -28.98 -21.06
N LYS A 3 -46.89 -28.04 -21.61
CA LYS A 3 -45.43 -28.00 -21.65
C LYS A 3 -44.84 -28.12 -20.23
N TYR A 4 -44.34 -29.30 -19.86
CA TYR A 4 -43.59 -29.51 -18.59
C TYR A 4 -42.12 -29.91 -18.78
N ASN A 5 -41.55 -29.87 -20.00
CA ASN A 5 -40.16 -30.34 -20.23
C ASN A 5 -39.06 -29.29 -19.98
N ASN A 6 -39.36 -27.98 -19.91
CA ASN A 6 -38.30 -26.95 -19.95
C ASN A 6 -37.45 -26.87 -18.66
N THR A 7 -38.04 -27.10 -17.48
CA THR A 7 -37.31 -26.96 -16.21
C THR A 7 -36.41 -28.15 -15.94
N LEU A 8 -36.88 -29.37 -16.19
CA LEU A 8 -36.10 -30.59 -15.99
C LEU A 8 -34.92 -30.64 -16.98
N ASP A 9 -35.14 -30.24 -18.23
CA ASP A 9 -34.08 -30.15 -19.24
C ASP A 9 -33.02 -29.11 -18.87
N LYS A 10 -33.42 -27.96 -18.32
CA LYS A 10 -32.48 -26.93 -17.82
C LYS A 10 -31.67 -27.41 -16.62
N ILE A 11 -32.30 -28.11 -15.68
CA ILE A 11 -31.61 -28.69 -14.52
C ILE A 11 -30.61 -29.76 -14.97
N ASN A 12 -31.02 -30.67 -15.85
CA ASN A 12 -30.14 -31.71 -16.41
C ASN A 12 -28.99 -31.10 -17.22
N ASN A 13 -29.26 -30.06 -18.02
CA ASN A 13 -28.22 -29.38 -18.78
C ASN A 13 -27.23 -28.64 -17.86
N GLY A 14 -27.72 -27.97 -16.81
CA GLY A 14 -26.87 -27.34 -15.79
C GLY A 14 -26.00 -28.35 -15.04
N TYR A 15 -26.58 -29.48 -14.63
CA TYR A 15 -25.86 -30.59 -13.99
C TYR A 15 -24.76 -31.14 -14.92
N ASN A 16 -25.11 -31.50 -16.16
CA ASN A 16 -24.16 -32.05 -17.13
C ASN A 16 -23.05 -31.05 -17.50
N THR A 17 -23.39 -29.77 -17.62
CA THR A 17 -22.40 -28.71 -17.85
C THR A 17 -21.44 -28.59 -16.68
N THR A 18 -21.96 -28.61 -15.44
CA THR A 18 -21.15 -28.55 -14.22
C THR A 18 -20.20 -29.75 -14.12
N ILE A 19 -20.72 -30.97 -14.32
CA ILE A 19 -19.90 -32.20 -14.31
C ILE A 19 -18.83 -32.17 -15.41
N ASN A 20 -19.16 -31.66 -16.61
CA ASN A 20 -18.18 -31.54 -17.69
C ASN A 20 -17.09 -30.49 -17.39
N ILE A 21 -17.44 -29.39 -16.74
CA ILE A 21 -16.46 -28.39 -16.28
C ILE A 21 -15.55 -29.00 -15.22
N ILE A 22 -16.12 -29.69 -14.23
CA ILE A 22 -15.36 -30.37 -13.17
C ILE A 22 -14.40 -31.39 -13.78
N ARG A 23 -14.86 -32.27 -14.67
CA ARG A 23 -14.00 -33.27 -15.32
C ARG A 23 -12.88 -32.64 -16.14
N LYS A 24 -13.17 -31.59 -16.92
CA LYS A 24 -12.13 -30.86 -17.66
C LYS A 24 -11.11 -30.23 -16.74
N PHE A 25 -11.55 -29.70 -15.60
CA PHE A 25 -10.65 -29.16 -14.58
C PHE A 25 -9.81 -30.27 -13.94
N GLU A 26 -10.41 -31.41 -13.57
CA GLU A 26 -9.71 -32.57 -13.02
C GLU A 26 -8.68 -33.15 -14.00
N ASP A 27 -9.03 -33.28 -15.28
CA ASP A 27 -8.12 -33.77 -16.33
C ASP A 27 -6.95 -32.80 -16.55
N SER A 28 -7.23 -31.48 -16.57
CA SER A 28 -6.19 -30.46 -16.66
C SER A 28 -5.29 -30.48 -15.42
N LEU A 29 -5.87 -30.57 -14.24
CA LEU A 29 -5.16 -30.63 -12.97
C LEU A 29 -4.29 -31.89 -12.90
N PHE A 30 -4.80 -33.04 -13.32
CA PHE A 30 -4.04 -34.28 -13.40
C PHE A 30 -2.89 -34.17 -14.40
N SER A 31 -3.14 -33.64 -15.60
CA SER A 31 -2.09 -33.41 -16.59
C SER A 31 -1.02 -32.43 -16.09
N ASP A 32 -1.41 -31.43 -15.30
CA ASP A 32 -0.49 -30.47 -14.71
C ASP A 32 0.34 -31.13 -13.60
N LEU A 33 -0.30 -31.87 -12.69
CA LEU A 33 0.33 -32.55 -11.55
C LEU A 33 1.32 -33.66 -11.95
N VAL A 34 1.10 -34.33 -13.08
CA VAL A 34 1.98 -35.41 -13.57
C VAL A 34 3.24 -34.87 -14.26
N ASP A 35 3.23 -33.62 -14.74
CA ASP A 35 4.41 -33.01 -15.36
C ASP A 35 5.42 -32.52 -14.31
N SER A 36 6.33 -33.41 -13.92
CA SER A 36 7.42 -33.11 -12.97
C SER A 36 8.25 -31.86 -13.34
N LYS A 37 8.30 -31.46 -14.62
CA LYS A 37 9.00 -30.24 -15.04
C LYS A 37 8.25 -28.98 -14.64
N LYS A 38 6.92 -29.02 -14.52
CA LYS A 38 6.10 -27.87 -14.08
C LYS A 38 6.34 -27.50 -12.61
N PHE A 39 6.79 -28.44 -11.79
CA PHE A 39 7.10 -28.20 -10.36
C PHE A 39 8.60 -28.15 -10.05
N SER A 40 9.44 -28.00 -11.07
CA SER A 40 10.88 -27.81 -10.84
C SER A 40 11.16 -26.44 -10.21
N ASN A 41 12.24 -26.35 -9.42
CA ASN A 41 12.70 -25.07 -8.86
C ASN A 41 13.02 -24.04 -9.97
N ASN A 42 13.42 -24.51 -11.15
CA ASN A 42 13.60 -23.66 -12.33
C ASN A 42 12.27 -23.07 -12.83
N THR A 43 11.19 -23.86 -12.88
CA THR A 43 9.86 -23.37 -13.28
C THR A 43 9.25 -22.43 -12.23
N ALA A 44 9.47 -22.69 -10.94
CA ALA A 44 9.10 -21.77 -9.87
C ALA A 44 9.83 -20.41 -10.01
N MET A 45 11.13 -20.44 -10.28
CA MET A 45 11.91 -19.21 -10.53
C MET A 45 11.51 -18.49 -11.82
N LEU A 46 11.16 -19.22 -12.89
CA LEU A 46 10.61 -18.63 -14.12
C LEU A 46 9.29 -17.91 -13.87
N SER A 47 8.39 -18.54 -13.11
CA SER A 47 7.10 -17.95 -12.73
C SER A 47 7.32 -16.70 -11.88
N LEU A 48 8.32 -16.72 -10.99
CA LEU A 48 8.71 -15.57 -10.19
C LEU A 48 9.27 -14.43 -11.04
N ILE A 49 10.16 -14.70 -12.01
CA ILE A 49 10.65 -13.70 -12.96
C ILE A 49 9.49 -13.15 -13.80
N GLN A 50 8.55 -13.99 -14.24
CA GLN A 50 7.41 -13.51 -15.01
C GLN A 50 6.48 -12.62 -14.18
N LYS A 51 6.29 -12.96 -12.90
CA LYS A 51 5.52 -12.18 -11.92
C LYS A 51 6.18 -10.82 -11.63
N LEU A 52 7.48 -10.79 -11.34
CA LEU A 52 8.17 -9.59 -10.86
C LEU A 52 8.87 -8.78 -11.96
N GLY A 53 9.40 -9.45 -12.98
CA GLY A 53 10.35 -8.89 -13.94
C GLY A 53 9.81 -7.69 -14.71
N LYS A 54 8.55 -7.76 -15.18
CA LYS A 54 7.93 -6.64 -15.91
C LYS A 54 7.84 -5.35 -15.09
N TYR A 55 7.73 -5.45 -13.77
CA TYR A 55 7.62 -4.30 -12.85
C TYR A 55 8.98 -3.79 -12.35
N GLY A 56 10.06 -4.54 -12.58
CA GLY A 56 11.42 -4.10 -12.26
C GLY A 56 12.01 -3.13 -13.30
N HIS A 57 11.40 -3.02 -14.48
CA HIS A 57 11.90 -2.17 -15.56
C HIS A 57 11.91 -0.68 -15.14
N GLY A 58 13.06 -0.02 -15.32
CA GLY A 58 13.26 1.41 -15.04
C GLY A 58 13.82 1.69 -13.64
N TYR A 59 14.01 0.66 -12.82
CA TYR A 59 14.69 0.75 -11.53
C TYR A 59 16.17 0.34 -11.59
N HIS A 60 16.64 -0.29 -12.67
CA HIS A 60 17.96 -0.94 -12.71
C HIS A 60 18.93 -0.39 -13.76
N LYS A 61 18.82 0.90 -14.11
CA LYS A 61 19.70 1.59 -15.09
C LYS A 61 21.21 1.43 -14.85
N ARG A 62 21.64 1.25 -13.59
CA ARG A 62 23.07 1.11 -13.21
C ARG A 62 23.55 -0.35 -13.14
N GLY A 63 22.64 -1.31 -12.96
CA GLY A 63 22.96 -2.72 -12.85
C GLY A 63 23.13 -3.36 -14.23
N LYS A 64 23.99 -4.37 -14.35
CA LYS A 64 24.20 -5.11 -15.60
C LYS A 64 24.20 -6.61 -15.36
N ILE A 65 23.47 -7.35 -16.19
CA ILE A 65 23.59 -8.80 -16.32
C ILE A 65 24.31 -9.07 -17.63
N SER A 66 25.43 -9.79 -17.54
CA SER A 66 26.46 -9.81 -18.59
C SER A 66 26.90 -8.37 -18.93
N ASP A 67 26.80 -7.94 -20.19
CA ASP A 67 27.19 -6.59 -20.63
C ASP A 67 26.02 -5.63 -20.85
N LYS A 68 24.78 -6.10 -20.67
CA LYS A 68 23.57 -5.31 -20.90
C LYS A 68 23.00 -4.76 -19.59
N PRO A 69 22.53 -3.50 -19.56
CA PRO A 69 21.73 -2.98 -18.46
C PRO A 69 20.58 -3.92 -18.09
N ILE A 70 20.30 -4.09 -16.80
CA ILE A 70 19.23 -4.98 -16.34
C ILE A 70 17.87 -4.54 -16.92
N ASP A 71 17.62 -3.23 -17.01
CA ASP A 71 16.38 -2.69 -17.58
C ASP A 71 16.11 -3.21 -19.00
N ASP A 72 17.14 -3.42 -19.83
CA ASP A 72 17.00 -3.91 -21.20
C ASP A 72 16.48 -5.36 -21.26
N TRP A 73 16.72 -6.14 -20.20
CA TRP A 73 16.19 -7.50 -20.08
C TRP A 73 14.72 -7.53 -19.64
N LEU A 74 14.20 -6.41 -19.10
CA LEU A 74 12.86 -6.29 -18.50
C LEU A 74 11.86 -5.55 -19.39
N ILE A 75 12.28 -5.04 -20.56
CA ILE A 75 11.41 -4.34 -21.53
C ILE A 75 10.31 -5.27 -22.05
N SER A 76 9.05 -4.84 -21.98
CA SER A 76 7.86 -5.63 -22.36
C SER A 76 7.95 -6.26 -23.74
N ASP A 77 8.47 -5.55 -24.73
CA ASP A 77 8.49 -5.97 -26.13
C ASP A 77 9.52 -7.09 -26.41
N ASN A 78 10.50 -7.25 -25.52
CA ASN A 78 11.58 -8.24 -25.63
C ASN A 78 11.70 -9.12 -24.36
N PHE A 79 10.72 -9.07 -23.46
CA PHE A 79 10.80 -9.74 -22.16
C PHE A 79 10.70 -11.27 -22.35
N SER A 80 11.80 -11.96 -22.07
CA SER A 80 11.89 -13.43 -22.08
C SER A 80 12.35 -13.93 -20.71
N PRO A 81 11.42 -14.42 -19.85
CA PRO A 81 11.77 -14.98 -18.55
C PRO A 81 12.86 -16.05 -18.62
N ASN A 82 12.80 -16.92 -19.64
CA ASN A 82 13.78 -17.98 -19.85
C ASN A 82 15.19 -17.45 -20.14
N HIS A 83 15.31 -16.45 -21.01
CA HIS A 83 16.61 -15.89 -21.35
C HIS A 83 17.21 -15.09 -20.19
N LEU A 84 16.36 -14.31 -19.50
CA LEU A 84 16.77 -13.58 -18.31
C LEU A 84 17.22 -14.54 -17.20
N LEU A 85 16.49 -15.64 -16.96
CA LEU A 85 16.86 -16.62 -15.94
C LEU A 85 18.23 -17.23 -16.21
N ASN A 86 18.50 -17.64 -17.46
CA ASN A 86 19.80 -18.20 -17.85
C ASN A 86 20.94 -17.19 -17.71
N ALA A 87 20.70 -15.93 -18.08
CA ALA A 87 21.67 -14.86 -17.94
C ALA A 87 21.94 -14.52 -16.47
N LEU A 88 20.90 -14.52 -15.63
CA LEU A 88 21.00 -14.31 -14.19
C LEU A 88 21.79 -15.43 -13.51
N ALA A 89 21.51 -16.70 -13.85
CA ALA A 89 22.20 -17.88 -13.33
C ALA A 89 23.72 -17.81 -13.57
N SER A 90 24.13 -17.27 -14.71
CA SER A 90 25.53 -17.14 -15.12
C SER A 90 26.17 -15.80 -14.69
N SER A 91 25.43 -14.95 -13.98
CA SER A 91 25.88 -13.59 -13.63
C SER A 91 26.68 -13.55 -12.34
N ARG A 92 27.43 -12.46 -12.16
CA ARG A 92 28.13 -12.14 -10.89
C ARG A 92 27.22 -12.03 -9.67
N TYR A 93 25.90 -11.93 -9.86
CA TYR A 93 24.95 -11.80 -8.75
C TYR A 93 24.63 -13.14 -8.08
N ILE A 94 24.88 -14.25 -8.76
CA ILE A 94 24.59 -15.61 -8.30
C ILE A 94 25.89 -16.35 -8.01
N SER A 95 25.95 -17.00 -6.85
CA SER A 95 26.97 -17.98 -6.49
C SER A 95 26.29 -19.35 -6.48
N PRO A 96 26.42 -20.16 -7.55
CA PRO A 96 25.74 -21.45 -7.66
C PRO A 96 25.97 -22.34 -6.43
N GLY A 97 24.90 -22.92 -5.89
CA GLY A 97 24.91 -23.74 -4.67
C GLY A 97 25.03 -22.97 -3.36
N GLN A 98 25.27 -21.65 -3.38
CA GLN A 98 25.61 -20.85 -2.20
C GLN A 98 24.73 -19.60 -2.11
N PRO A 99 23.45 -19.73 -1.68
CA PRO A 99 22.52 -18.60 -1.59
C PRO A 99 23.05 -17.48 -0.68
N ASP A 100 23.60 -17.80 0.50
CA ASP A 100 24.10 -16.79 1.45
C ASP A 100 25.28 -15.96 0.90
N LYS A 101 26.03 -16.49 -0.07
CA LYS A 101 27.12 -15.76 -0.72
C LYS A 101 26.67 -14.98 -1.95
N SER A 102 25.50 -15.30 -2.51
CA SER A 102 24.96 -14.66 -3.70
C SER A 102 24.59 -13.20 -3.40
N THR A 103 25.13 -12.27 -4.18
CA THR A 103 24.83 -10.84 -4.06
C THR A 103 23.33 -10.58 -4.26
N PHE A 104 22.67 -11.34 -5.14
CA PHE A 104 21.22 -11.24 -5.36
C PHE A 104 20.41 -11.47 -4.07
N VAL A 105 20.71 -12.54 -3.33
CA VAL A 105 20.05 -12.88 -2.07
C VAL A 105 20.27 -11.78 -1.02
N LYS A 106 21.48 -11.21 -0.97
CA LYS A 106 21.77 -10.07 -0.08
C LYS A 106 20.97 -8.82 -0.44
N LEU A 107 20.74 -8.55 -1.73
CA LEU A 107 19.97 -7.39 -2.19
C LEU A 107 18.47 -7.48 -1.86
N ILE A 108 17.90 -8.70 -1.81
CA ILE A 108 16.48 -8.92 -1.51
C ILE A 108 16.18 -9.15 -0.02
N LYS A 109 17.14 -9.68 0.76
CA LYS A 109 16.97 -9.95 2.20
C LYS A 109 17.44 -8.83 3.12
N ASN A 110 18.46 -8.06 2.72
CA ASN A 110 19.04 -7.04 3.61
C ASN A 110 18.10 -5.82 3.65
N PRO A 111 17.73 -5.29 4.83
CA PRO A 111 16.93 -4.07 4.94
C PRO A 111 17.50 -2.82 4.27
N LYS A 112 18.83 -2.76 4.08
CA LYS A 112 19.52 -1.70 3.31
C LYS A 112 19.74 -2.09 1.84
N GLY A 113 19.24 -3.25 1.43
CA GLY A 113 19.33 -3.77 0.07
C GLY A 113 18.39 -3.04 -0.86
N ALA A 114 18.81 -2.84 -2.11
CA ALA A 114 18.06 -2.06 -3.09
C ALA A 114 16.73 -2.72 -3.55
N MET A 115 16.46 -3.96 -3.13
CA MET A 115 15.24 -4.71 -3.48
C MET A 115 14.57 -5.31 -2.23
N PHE A 116 14.86 -4.78 -1.05
CA PHE A 116 14.22 -5.21 0.19
C PHE A 116 12.69 -5.07 0.10
N GLY A 117 11.93 -6.06 0.57
CA GLY A 117 10.46 -6.03 0.50
C GLY A 117 9.83 -6.21 -0.90
N VAL A 118 10.62 -6.28 -1.97
CA VAL A 118 10.13 -6.61 -3.33
C VAL A 118 9.88 -8.10 -3.51
N PHE A 119 10.49 -8.95 -2.70
CA PHE A 119 10.28 -10.38 -2.71
C PHE A 119 9.62 -10.77 -1.37
N SER A 120 8.49 -11.49 -1.44
CA SER A 120 7.92 -12.10 -0.23
C SER A 120 8.85 -13.17 0.35
N GLU A 121 8.62 -13.61 1.58
CA GLU A 121 9.40 -14.72 2.18
C GLU A 121 9.33 -15.99 1.32
N GLN A 122 8.15 -16.31 0.76
CA GLN A 122 8.01 -17.44 -0.17
C GLN A 122 8.79 -17.22 -1.47
N ASP A 123 8.79 -15.99 -2.01
CA ASP A 123 9.58 -15.67 -3.20
C ASP A 123 11.09 -15.81 -2.92
N ILE A 124 11.57 -15.40 -1.74
CA ILE A 124 12.96 -15.56 -1.31
C ILE A 124 13.31 -17.05 -1.17
N GLU A 125 12.43 -17.87 -0.62
CA GLU A 125 12.63 -19.33 -0.51
C GLU A 125 12.75 -19.98 -1.90
N ILE A 126 11.93 -19.57 -2.88
CA ILE A 126 12.05 -20.01 -4.27
C ILE A 126 13.44 -19.67 -4.83
N VAL A 127 13.90 -18.43 -4.63
CA VAL A 127 15.23 -17.97 -5.09
C VAL A 127 16.35 -18.78 -4.44
N GLU A 128 16.31 -18.96 -3.12
CA GLU A 128 17.36 -19.68 -2.39
C GLU A 128 17.41 -21.15 -2.78
N THR A 129 16.25 -21.80 -2.93
CA THR A 129 16.14 -23.19 -3.35
C THR A 129 16.62 -23.37 -4.78
N TRP A 130 16.24 -22.47 -5.69
CA TRP A 130 16.75 -22.46 -7.06
C TRP A 130 18.28 -22.28 -7.11
N ILE A 131 18.87 -21.37 -6.32
CA ILE A 131 20.33 -21.18 -6.27
C ILE A 131 21.04 -22.43 -5.75
N LYS A 132 20.48 -23.10 -4.74
CA LYS A 132 21.02 -24.39 -4.21
C LYS A 132 21.04 -25.44 -5.32
N ASP A 133 19.96 -25.55 -6.07
CA ASP A 133 19.80 -26.51 -7.18
C ASP A 133 20.74 -26.26 -8.37
N LEU A 134 21.25 -25.04 -8.55
CA LEU A 134 22.24 -24.75 -9.61
C LEU A 134 23.54 -25.56 -9.46
N ALA A 135 23.83 -26.13 -8.28
CA ALA A 135 25.04 -26.90 -8.03
C ALA A 135 24.87 -28.42 -8.10
N ASN A 136 23.65 -28.96 -8.11
CA ASN A 136 23.41 -30.41 -8.16
C ASN A 136 22.03 -30.74 -8.74
N GLN A 137 21.98 -31.72 -9.65
CA GLN A 137 20.76 -32.42 -10.03
C GLN A 137 20.36 -33.41 -8.91
N ASP A 138 19.06 -33.52 -8.69
CA ASP A 138 18.31 -34.41 -7.78
C ASP A 138 18.20 -34.00 -6.30
N ILE A 139 17.04 -33.46 -5.92
CA ILE A 139 16.44 -33.65 -4.59
C ILE A 139 14.92 -33.84 -4.69
N THR A 140 14.43 -34.82 -3.93
CA THR A 140 13.06 -35.30 -3.78
C THR A 140 12.25 -34.51 -2.72
N GLN A 141 10.92 -34.62 -2.84
CA GLN A 141 9.84 -33.86 -2.21
C GLN A 141 9.81 -33.79 -0.66
N THR A 142 9.33 -32.64 -0.15
CA THR A 142 8.82 -32.46 1.23
C THR A 142 7.34 -32.03 1.20
N ASN A 143 6.51 -32.73 1.98
CA ASN A 143 5.08 -32.46 2.18
C ASN A 143 4.84 -31.51 3.36
N PHE A 144 3.94 -30.53 3.19
CA PHE A 144 3.36 -29.74 4.28
C PHE A 144 1.94 -30.22 4.60
N LEU A 145 1.67 -30.47 5.89
CA LEU A 145 0.35 -30.75 6.44
C LEU A 145 -0.29 -29.45 6.96
N VAL A 146 -1.53 -29.18 6.57
CA VAL A 146 -2.37 -28.13 7.17
C VAL A 146 -3.52 -28.80 7.93
N SER A 147 -3.60 -28.52 9.24
CA SER A 147 -4.68 -28.97 10.11
C SER A 147 -5.78 -27.90 10.23
N ASN A 148 -7.02 -28.32 10.00
CA ASN A 148 -8.24 -27.53 10.21
C ASN A 148 -8.60 -27.40 11.69
N SER A 149 -8.97 -26.20 12.14
CA SER A 149 -9.66 -25.98 13.42
C SER A 149 -11.01 -25.31 13.19
N ASN A 150 -12.09 -26.04 13.50
CA ASN A 150 -13.45 -25.54 13.61
C ASN A 150 -13.68 -25.02 15.03
N ASN A 151 -14.06 -23.74 15.18
CA ASN A 151 -14.60 -23.23 16.44
C ASN A 151 -15.94 -22.53 16.23
N LYS A 152 -16.96 -23.03 16.94
CA LYS A 152 -18.29 -22.43 17.07
C LYS A 152 -18.22 -21.31 18.11
N ILE A 153 -18.71 -20.13 17.75
CA ILE A 153 -18.84 -18.97 18.65
C ILE A 153 -20.29 -18.92 19.15
N ASN A 154 -20.46 -18.98 20.48
CA ASN A 154 -21.73 -18.69 21.14
C ASN A 154 -21.81 -17.18 21.40
N SER A 155 -22.82 -16.51 20.86
CA SER A 155 -23.09 -15.10 21.12
C SER A 155 -23.92 -14.93 22.40
N VAL A 156 -23.47 -14.01 23.26
CA VAL A 156 -24.22 -13.52 24.42
C VAL A 156 -25.05 -12.31 23.97
N PRO A 157 -26.31 -12.15 24.40
CA PRO A 157 -27.13 -11.01 23.99
C PRO A 157 -26.57 -9.70 24.55
N ILE A 158 -26.32 -8.75 23.66
CA ILE A 158 -25.91 -7.38 24.00
C ILE A 158 -27.20 -6.61 24.38
N LYS A 159 -27.19 -5.93 25.54
CA LYS A 159 -28.27 -5.02 25.91
C LYS A 159 -28.25 -3.81 24.98
N ASP A 160 -29.36 -3.54 24.31
CA ASP A 160 -29.53 -2.32 23.52
C ASP A 160 -29.38 -1.08 24.40
N LEU A 161 -28.46 -0.20 24.00
CA LEU A 161 -28.26 1.12 24.58
C LEU A 161 -29.27 2.10 23.97
N ASP A 162 -29.87 2.97 24.79
CA ASP A 162 -30.83 3.97 24.33
C ASP A 162 -30.15 5.00 23.39
N GLU A 163 -30.58 5.02 22.12
CA GLU A 163 -30.06 5.89 21.07
C GLU A 163 -30.16 7.38 21.42
N LYS A 164 -31.17 7.80 22.19
CA LYS A 164 -31.35 9.21 22.59
C LYS A 164 -30.28 9.65 23.58
N ILE A 165 -29.90 8.76 24.50
CA ILE A 165 -28.84 9.03 25.48
C ILE A 165 -27.50 9.18 24.76
N ILE A 166 -27.22 8.29 23.80
CA ILE A 166 -26.01 8.35 22.96
C ILE A 166 -25.98 9.66 22.16
N ALA A 167 -27.09 10.04 21.52
CA ALA A 167 -27.16 11.27 20.74
C ALA A 167 -26.90 12.52 21.60
N GLN A 168 -27.48 12.59 22.80
CA GLN A 168 -27.26 13.71 23.71
C GLN A 168 -25.81 13.76 24.24
N ALA A 169 -25.21 12.60 24.53
CA ALA A 169 -23.81 12.51 24.93
C ALA A 169 -22.87 12.97 23.79
N ASN A 170 -23.17 12.59 22.55
CA ASN A 170 -22.41 13.02 21.37
C ASN A 170 -22.47 14.54 21.17
N LEU A 171 -23.63 15.17 21.36
CA LEU A 171 -23.76 16.63 21.26
C LEU A 171 -22.93 17.36 22.33
N LYS A 172 -22.95 16.87 23.57
CA LYS A 172 -22.11 17.44 24.66
C LYS A 172 -20.62 17.29 24.37
N ALA A 173 -20.20 16.14 23.83
CA ALA A 173 -18.83 15.91 23.41
C ALA A 173 -18.41 16.88 22.29
N LEU A 174 -19.24 17.07 21.26
CA LEU A 174 -18.96 18.02 20.18
C LEU A 174 -18.82 19.45 20.69
N ASP A 175 -19.72 19.89 21.59
CA ASP A 175 -19.68 21.22 22.19
C ASP A 175 -18.39 21.44 23.00
N LYS A 176 -18.00 20.46 23.82
CA LYS A 176 -16.78 20.49 24.65
C LYS A 176 -15.51 20.78 23.85
N TYR A 177 -15.40 20.23 22.63
CA TYR A 177 -14.19 20.32 21.80
C TYR A 177 -14.33 21.30 20.63
N SER A 178 -15.42 22.06 20.55
CA SER A 178 -15.76 22.92 19.40
C SER A 178 -14.72 24.01 19.09
N ASN A 179 -14.01 24.49 20.12
CA ASN A 179 -13.01 25.58 20.00
C ASN A 179 -11.56 25.08 20.06
N PHE A 180 -11.33 23.77 20.01
CA PHE A 180 -9.97 23.22 20.10
C PHE A 180 -9.27 23.37 18.75
N THR A 181 -8.00 23.79 18.79
CA THR A 181 -7.11 23.84 17.62
C THR A 181 -6.69 22.43 17.18
N LEU A 182 -6.08 22.31 16.00
CA LEU A 182 -5.55 21.01 15.56
C LEU A 182 -4.45 20.49 16.47
N GLN A 183 -3.62 21.38 17.02
CA GLN A 183 -2.56 21.04 17.98
C GLN A 183 -3.15 20.49 19.29
N GLU A 184 -4.34 20.94 19.69
CA GLU A 184 -5.04 20.41 20.87
C GLU A 184 -5.77 19.11 20.58
N LEU A 185 -6.33 18.94 19.37
CA LEU A 185 -7.04 17.72 18.96
C LEU A 185 -6.11 16.54 18.66
N TYR A 186 -4.96 16.79 18.03
CA TYR A 186 -3.98 15.77 17.63
C TYR A 186 -3.62 14.78 18.78
N PRO A 187 -3.16 15.24 19.96
CA PRO A 187 -2.82 14.31 21.05
C PRO A 187 -4.05 13.60 21.62
N LEU A 188 -5.26 14.17 21.52
CA LEU A 188 -6.49 13.52 21.96
C LEU A 188 -6.88 12.38 21.01
N PHE A 189 -6.74 12.58 19.70
CA PHE A 189 -6.99 11.52 18.72
C PHE A 189 -5.92 10.43 18.75
N LEU A 190 -4.66 10.82 19.02
CA LEU A 190 -3.56 9.87 19.20
C LEU A 190 -3.85 8.93 20.38
N HIS A 191 -4.33 9.49 21.50
CA HIS A 191 -4.62 8.78 22.75
C HIS A 191 -6.12 8.57 23.00
N ALA A 192 -6.92 8.34 21.96
CA ALA A 192 -8.39 8.30 22.07
C ALA A 192 -8.91 7.27 23.10
N GLY A 193 -8.15 6.18 23.35
CA GLY A 193 -8.49 5.22 24.42
C GLY A 193 -8.46 5.79 25.84
N CYS A 194 -7.75 6.89 26.06
CA CYS A 194 -7.73 7.63 27.33
C CYS A 194 -8.82 8.72 27.40
N TYR A 195 -9.42 9.09 26.26
CA TYR A 195 -10.39 10.18 26.12
C TYR A 195 -11.58 9.73 25.25
N PRO A 196 -12.38 8.74 25.67
CA PRO A 196 -13.40 8.13 24.81
C PRO A 196 -14.49 9.12 24.36
N ASP A 197 -14.68 10.22 25.08
CA ASP A 197 -15.59 11.30 24.70
C ASP A 197 -15.09 12.14 23.50
N ILE A 198 -13.87 11.92 23.01
CA ILE A 198 -13.35 12.57 21.79
C ILE A 198 -13.91 11.96 20.49
N LEU A 199 -14.44 10.73 20.55
CA LEU A 199 -14.86 9.98 19.37
C LEU A 199 -15.89 10.72 18.50
N PRO A 200 -16.93 11.38 19.05
CA PRO A 200 -17.86 12.16 18.23
C PRO A 200 -17.17 13.27 17.43
N THR A 201 -16.22 13.98 18.05
CA THR A 201 -15.41 15.02 17.40
C THR A 201 -14.52 14.45 16.30
N ALA A 202 -13.83 13.34 16.56
CA ALA A 202 -13.02 12.65 15.56
C ALA A 202 -13.86 12.18 14.36
N LYS A 203 -15.05 11.62 14.62
CA LYS A 203 -15.95 11.19 13.56
C LYS A 203 -16.41 12.36 12.70
N ASN A 204 -16.84 13.45 13.34
CA ASN A 204 -17.27 14.67 12.65
C ASN A 204 -16.12 15.27 11.81
N PHE A 205 -14.91 15.31 12.35
CA PHE A 205 -13.71 15.76 11.64
C PHE A 205 -13.46 14.95 10.37
N ALA A 206 -13.43 13.61 10.47
CA ALA A 206 -13.26 12.74 9.32
C ALA A 206 -14.40 12.88 8.29
N GLN A 207 -15.66 13.00 8.75
CA GLN A 207 -16.81 13.18 7.86
C GLN A 207 -16.72 14.48 7.06
N ASN A 208 -16.35 15.59 7.70
CA ASN A 208 -16.20 16.88 7.04
C ASN A 208 -15.07 16.86 6.01
N TRP A 209 -13.92 16.27 6.36
CA TRP A 209 -12.80 16.08 5.45
C TRP A 209 -13.19 15.26 4.22
N LEU A 210 -13.87 14.13 4.42
CA LEU A 210 -14.33 13.26 3.34
C LEU A 210 -15.45 13.90 2.51
N ALA A 211 -16.35 14.67 3.12
CA ALA A 211 -17.43 15.36 2.41
C ALA A 211 -16.89 16.40 1.42
N ALA A 212 -15.84 17.15 1.80
CA ALA A 212 -15.19 18.11 0.92
C ALA A 212 -14.55 17.41 -0.30
N HIS A 213 -13.87 16.28 -0.07
CA HIS A 213 -13.29 15.46 -1.15
C HIS A 213 -14.35 14.81 -2.05
N LYS A 214 -15.47 14.36 -1.47
CA LYS A 214 -16.60 13.85 -2.22
C LYS A 214 -17.21 14.92 -3.13
N GLN A 215 -17.30 16.16 -2.66
CA GLN A 215 -17.78 17.27 -3.49
C GLN A 215 -16.83 17.55 -4.67
N ALA A 216 -15.52 17.54 -4.44
CA ALA A 216 -14.53 17.68 -5.50
C ALA A 216 -14.59 16.51 -6.50
N LEU A 217 -14.82 15.29 -5.99
CA LEU A 217 -14.96 14.09 -6.83
C LEU A 217 -16.13 14.19 -7.79
N LYS A 218 -17.26 14.74 -7.36
CA LYS A 218 -18.40 15.00 -8.27
C LYS A 218 -18.06 15.91 -9.45
N GLN A 219 -17.04 16.76 -9.33
CA GLN A 219 -16.62 17.68 -10.38
C GLN A 219 -15.58 17.06 -11.32
N GLU A 220 -14.65 16.28 -10.76
CA GLU A 220 -13.52 15.70 -11.52
C GLU A 220 -13.83 14.32 -12.12
N GLY A 221 -14.77 13.59 -11.52
CA GLY A 221 -15.13 12.23 -11.92
C GLY A 221 -14.24 11.14 -11.30
N LEU A 222 -14.72 9.90 -11.43
CA LEU A 222 -13.97 8.69 -11.07
C LEU A 222 -12.82 8.47 -12.06
N PRO A 223 -11.75 7.76 -11.66
CA PRO A 223 -10.61 7.50 -12.56
C PRO A 223 -11.04 6.61 -13.74
N PHE A 224 -12.06 5.78 -13.53
CA PHE A 224 -12.74 5.00 -14.55
C PHE A 224 -14.12 4.54 -14.02
N TYR A 225 -15.04 4.29 -14.95
CA TYR A 225 -16.39 3.78 -14.68
C TYR A 225 -16.95 3.00 -15.89
N PRO A 226 -17.65 1.86 -15.70
CA PRO A 226 -17.84 1.12 -14.45
C PRO A 226 -16.55 0.52 -13.89
N TYR A 227 -16.58 0.13 -12.62
CA TYR A 227 -15.51 -0.61 -11.96
C TYR A 227 -15.39 -2.02 -12.54
N SER A 228 -14.16 -2.48 -12.73
CA SER A 228 -13.82 -3.89 -12.91
C SER A 228 -12.38 -4.13 -12.45
N HIS A 229 -12.03 -5.38 -12.10
CA HIS A 229 -10.66 -5.73 -11.73
C HIS A 229 -9.68 -5.36 -12.84
N GLU A 230 -10.02 -5.68 -14.09
CA GLU A 230 -9.20 -5.36 -15.26
C GLU A 230 -8.91 -3.87 -15.42
N ARG A 231 -9.90 -3.00 -15.15
CA ARG A 231 -9.72 -1.54 -15.26
C ARG A 231 -8.89 -0.99 -14.11
N LEU A 232 -9.05 -1.55 -12.91
CA LEU A 232 -8.20 -1.20 -11.76
C LEU A 232 -6.74 -1.60 -12.02
N ASP A 233 -6.51 -2.78 -12.56
CA ASP A 233 -5.17 -3.27 -12.91
C ASP A 233 -4.52 -2.40 -14.00
N LYS A 234 -5.27 -2.08 -15.07
CA LYS A 234 -4.79 -1.16 -16.12
C LYS A 234 -4.49 0.23 -15.57
N TRP A 235 -5.32 0.72 -14.64
CA TRP A 235 -5.08 2.01 -14.00
C TRP A 235 -3.80 1.97 -13.14
N LEU A 236 -3.57 0.89 -12.39
CA LEU A 236 -2.37 0.70 -11.58
C LEU A 236 -1.10 0.63 -12.44
N ASP A 237 -1.14 -0.10 -13.57
CA ASP A 237 -0.03 -0.18 -14.51
C ASP A 237 0.35 1.22 -15.05
N VAL A 238 -0.64 2.07 -15.32
CA VAL A 238 -0.41 3.47 -15.73
C VAL A 238 0.24 4.29 -14.61
N GLN A 239 -0.22 4.14 -13.35
CA GLN A 239 0.40 4.84 -12.22
C GLN A 239 1.85 4.40 -12.01
N HIS A 240 2.10 3.10 -12.07
CA HIS A 240 3.45 2.53 -11.95
C HIS A 240 4.38 3.07 -13.03
N LEU A 241 3.94 3.08 -14.29
CA LEU A 241 4.73 3.62 -15.40
C LEU A 241 5.03 5.12 -15.20
N HIS A 242 4.06 5.88 -14.68
CA HIS A 242 4.26 7.29 -14.35
C HIS A 242 5.31 7.48 -13.24
N GLN A 243 5.26 6.70 -12.17
CA GLN A 243 6.23 6.72 -11.07
C GLN A 243 7.65 6.37 -11.52
N VAL A 244 7.78 5.38 -12.40
CA VAL A 244 9.07 4.99 -12.97
C VAL A 244 9.65 6.12 -13.82
N ASN A 245 8.82 6.71 -14.70
CA ASN A 245 9.25 7.73 -15.66
C ASN A 245 9.40 9.13 -15.06
N SER A 246 8.81 9.41 -13.89
CA SER A 246 8.92 10.71 -13.23
C SER A 246 10.29 10.95 -12.59
N TYR A 247 11.14 9.94 -12.49
CA TYR A 247 12.46 10.09 -11.87
C TYR A 247 13.44 10.85 -12.76
N ILE A 248 13.85 12.00 -12.25
CA ILE A 248 14.94 12.81 -12.80
C ILE A 248 16.03 12.89 -11.73
N PRO A 249 17.18 12.21 -11.93
CA PRO A 249 18.31 12.26 -11.00
C PRO A 249 18.71 13.70 -10.67
N LEU A 250 19.22 13.90 -9.46
CA LEU A 250 19.84 15.18 -9.13
C LEU A 250 21.14 15.36 -9.93
N GLU A 251 21.20 16.44 -10.72
CA GLU A 251 22.40 16.87 -11.42
C GLU A 251 22.91 18.17 -10.81
N GLY A 252 24.14 18.16 -10.27
CA GLY A 252 24.74 19.32 -9.64
C GLY A 252 24.10 19.69 -8.30
N ILE A 253 23.95 20.99 -8.06
CA ILE A 253 23.47 21.55 -6.78
C ILE A 253 21.93 21.53 -6.77
N PRO A 254 21.27 21.03 -5.70
CA PRO A 254 19.82 21.14 -5.52
C PRO A 254 19.33 22.59 -5.63
N LYS A 255 18.06 22.76 -6.02
CA LYS A 255 17.42 24.09 -6.01
C LYS A 255 17.05 24.51 -4.59
N GLU A 256 16.70 23.53 -3.78
CA GLU A 256 16.34 23.61 -2.39
C GLU A 256 17.61 23.77 -1.55
N SER A 257 17.65 24.75 -0.65
CA SER A 257 18.78 24.92 0.26
C SER A 257 18.79 23.85 1.35
N ARG A 258 19.92 23.70 2.06
CA ARG A 258 19.99 22.79 3.22
C ARG A 258 18.97 23.16 4.30
N GLU A 259 18.72 24.46 4.49
CA GLU A 259 17.76 24.97 5.48
C GLU A 259 16.31 24.65 5.06
N ASP A 260 15.99 24.79 3.77
CA ASP A 260 14.67 24.40 3.25
C ASP A 260 14.38 22.92 3.52
N ILE A 261 15.37 22.04 3.31
CA ILE A 261 15.23 20.60 3.57
C ILE A 261 15.03 20.29 5.06
N ILE A 262 15.68 21.04 5.95
CA ILE A 262 15.48 20.89 7.39
C ILE A 262 14.07 21.36 7.79
N ASN A 263 13.63 22.52 7.28
CA ASN A 263 12.31 23.06 7.59
C ASN A 263 11.19 22.16 7.04
N ASP A 264 11.32 21.65 5.82
CA ASP A 264 10.39 20.67 5.24
C ASP A 264 10.35 19.38 6.10
N ALA A 265 11.51 18.92 6.60
CA ALA A 265 11.56 17.75 7.46
C ALA A 265 10.90 17.97 8.83
N ILE A 266 11.03 19.16 9.41
CA ILE A 266 10.37 19.55 10.66
C ILE A 266 8.85 19.59 10.45
N ALA A 267 8.36 20.31 9.45
CA ALA A 267 6.92 20.43 9.15
C ALA A 267 6.26 19.06 8.94
N LEU A 268 7.02 18.09 8.43
CA LEU A 268 6.55 16.71 8.22
C LEU A 268 6.51 15.82 9.45
N ALA A 269 7.22 16.17 10.51
CA ALA A 269 7.39 15.31 11.67
C ALA A 269 6.05 14.85 12.28
N PRO A 270 5.00 15.69 12.43
CA PRO A 270 3.72 15.25 12.98
C PRO A 270 3.02 14.15 12.17
N LEU A 271 3.28 14.10 10.86
CA LEU A 271 2.77 13.10 9.93
C LEU A 271 3.63 11.85 9.92
N THR A 272 4.93 12.00 9.66
CA THR A 272 5.83 10.86 9.44
C THR A 272 6.07 10.04 10.72
N LEU A 273 5.97 10.65 11.91
CA LEU A 273 6.15 9.90 13.17
C LEU A 273 4.96 9.01 13.51
N ILE A 274 3.80 9.22 12.88
CA ILE A 274 2.61 8.39 13.02
C ILE A 274 2.37 7.52 11.77
N ASP A 275 3.43 7.15 11.07
CA ASP A 275 3.31 6.33 9.87
C ASP A 275 2.53 5.04 10.15
N GLY A 276 1.68 4.65 9.21
CA GLY A 276 0.71 3.56 9.37
C GLY A 276 -0.46 3.83 10.33
N ALA A 277 -0.54 4.97 11.03
CA ALA A 277 -1.59 5.19 12.04
C ALA A 277 -3.02 5.20 11.48
N TRP A 278 -3.21 5.44 10.18
CA TRP A 278 -4.53 5.27 9.53
C TRP A 278 -5.05 3.83 9.61
N LEU A 279 -4.15 2.85 9.79
CA LEU A 279 -4.43 1.42 9.95
C LEU A 279 -4.34 0.92 11.40
N ARG A 280 -4.06 1.76 12.40
CA ARG A 280 -3.75 1.31 13.78
C ARG A 280 -4.75 0.32 14.40
N ASN A 281 -6.02 0.36 13.97
CA ASN A 281 -7.07 -0.54 14.44
C ASN A 281 -7.23 -1.84 13.62
N ALA A 282 -6.42 -2.05 12.56
CA ALA A 282 -6.37 -3.31 11.80
C ALA A 282 -5.91 -4.49 12.68
N SER A 283 -5.11 -4.21 13.71
CA SER A 283 -4.62 -5.18 14.71
C SER A 283 -5.69 -5.72 15.66
N THR A 284 -6.91 -5.15 15.65
CA THR A 284 -8.00 -5.65 16.51
C THR A 284 -8.35 -7.10 16.15
N PRO A 285 -8.61 -8.01 17.12
CA PRO A 285 -8.82 -9.43 16.83
C PRO A 285 -9.91 -9.71 15.79
N ALA A 286 -11.00 -8.95 15.83
CA ALA A 286 -12.11 -9.08 14.87
C ALA A 286 -11.75 -8.65 13.44
N ARG A 287 -10.65 -7.90 13.25
CA ARG A 287 -10.20 -7.40 11.95
C ARG A 287 -9.01 -8.18 11.43
N VAL A 288 -7.97 -8.36 12.23
CA VAL A 288 -6.72 -9.02 11.80
C VAL A 288 -6.97 -10.44 11.30
N SER A 289 -8.01 -11.12 11.80
CA SER A 289 -8.40 -12.47 11.35
C SER A 289 -9.18 -12.49 10.02
N THR A 290 -9.56 -11.34 9.47
CA THR A 290 -10.21 -11.24 8.16
C THR A 290 -9.15 -11.09 7.07
N TYR A 291 -9.46 -11.50 5.83
CA TYR A 291 -8.51 -11.36 4.71
C TYR A 291 -8.05 -9.91 4.51
N ILE A 292 -9.00 -8.97 4.42
CA ILE A 292 -8.72 -7.54 4.25
C ILE A 292 -7.95 -6.97 5.44
N GLY A 293 -8.35 -7.32 6.67
CA GLY A 293 -7.66 -6.83 7.86
C GLY A 293 -6.27 -7.41 8.04
N GLY A 294 -6.02 -8.64 7.57
CA GLY A 294 -4.68 -9.24 7.52
C GLY A 294 -3.75 -8.48 6.57
N LEU A 295 -4.23 -8.08 5.39
CA LEU A 295 -3.47 -7.23 4.45
C LEU A 295 -3.14 -5.86 5.07
N GLN A 296 -4.13 -5.19 5.66
CA GLN A 296 -3.92 -3.91 6.35
C GLN A 296 -2.96 -4.03 7.54
N TYR A 297 -3.06 -5.12 8.30
CA TYR A 297 -2.16 -5.38 9.42
C TYR A 297 -0.73 -5.63 8.95
N ARG A 298 -0.54 -6.28 7.79
CA ARG A 298 0.79 -6.50 7.21
C ARG A 298 1.47 -5.19 6.81
N THR A 299 0.75 -4.29 6.13
CA THR A 299 1.21 -2.91 5.88
C THR A 299 1.60 -2.25 7.20
N LEU A 300 0.68 -2.20 8.18
CA LEU A 300 0.96 -1.60 9.49
C LEU A 300 2.20 -2.21 10.18
N LEU A 301 2.41 -3.52 10.06
CA LEU A 301 3.55 -4.20 10.68
C LEU A 301 4.87 -3.75 10.04
N ASP A 302 4.90 -3.58 8.72
CA ASP A 302 6.07 -3.06 8.01
C ASP A 302 6.36 -1.60 8.40
N GLU A 303 5.34 -0.75 8.52
CA GLU A 303 5.46 0.65 9.01
C GLU A 303 6.10 0.72 10.40
N LEU A 304 5.73 -0.23 11.26
CA LEU A 304 6.27 -0.37 12.62
C LEU A 304 7.64 -1.09 12.66
N GLY A 305 8.20 -1.45 11.50
CA GLY A 305 9.53 -2.04 11.36
C GLY A 305 9.59 -3.56 11.50
N GLY A 306 8.47 -4.28 11.42
CA GLY A 306 8.45 -5.74 11.49
C GLY A 306 8.95 -6.34 12.81
N GLY A 307 8.96 -5.54 13.89
CA GLY A 307 9.55 -5.91 15.18
C GLY A 307 11.02 -5.52 15.36
N ASP A 308 11.68 -4.95 14.34
CA ASP A 308 13.00 -4.35 14.46
C ASP A 308 12.89 -2.83 14.69
N ILE A 309 13.35 -2.36 15.85
CA ILE A 309 13.27 -0.94 16.22
C ILE A 309 14.03 -0.03 15.25
N ASN A 310 15.06 -0.57 14.58
CA ASN A 310 15.90 0.18 13.63
C ASN A 310 15.22 0.32 12.26
N LEU A 311 14.17 -0.47 12.02
CA LEU A 311 13.35 -0.40 10.82
C LEU A 311 12.02 0.31 11.05
N HIS A 312 11.67 0.62 12.29
CA HIS A 312 10.46 1.40 12.59
C HIS A 312 10.55 2.79 11.94
N HIS A 313 9.60 3.12 11.07
CA HIS A 313 9.65 4.32 10.23
C HIS A 313 9.76 5.61 11.05
N GLY A 314 8.95 5.75 12.10
CA GLY A 314 9.04 6.88 13.03
C GLY A 314 10.41 7.01 13.73
N ASN A 315 11.10 5.90 14.05
CA ASN A 315 12.44 5.95 14.65
C ASN A 315 13.50 6.37 13.61
N ILE A 316 13.41 5.86 12.38
CA ILE A 316 14.28 6.27 11.27
C ILE A 316 14.14 7.78 11.05
N TYR A 317 12.91 8.28 11.01
CA TYR A 317 12.65 9.70 10.79
C TYR A 317 13.10 10.57 11.97
N LYS A 318 12.92 10.09 13.21
CA LYS A 318 13.47 10.78 14.39
C LYS A 318 14.99 10.88 14.33
N GLN A 319 15.69 9.81 13.94
CA GLN A 319 17.15 9.83 13.77
C GLN A 319 17.58 10.79 12.66
N LEU A 320 16.79 10.92 11.59
CA LEU A 320 17.03 11.91 10.54
C LEU A 320 16.97 13.34 11.12
N LEU A 321 15.94 13.68 11.88
CA LEU A 321 15.80 14.99 12.54
C LEU A 321 16.94 15.26 13.54
N GLU A 322 17.33 14.27 14.32
CA GLU A 322 18.47 14.38 15.24
C GLU A 322 19.78 14.66 14.47
N SER A 323 19.99 14.03 13.31
CA SER A 323 21.15 14.30 12.44
C SER A 323 21.14 15.71 11.84
N MET A 324 19.97 16.34 11.77
CA MET A 324 19.79 17.75 11.39
C MET A 324 20.02 18.71 12.56
N GLY A 325 20.24 18.20 13.78
CA GLY A 325 20.38 18.99 15.00
C GLY A 325 19.05 19.37 15.65
N ILE A 326 17.95 18.71 15.28
CA ILE A 326 16.61 18.98 15.77
C ILE A 326 16.19 17.92 16.79
N ASP A 327 15.98 18.34 18.04
CA ASP A 327 15.32 17.50 19.05
C ASP A 327 13.83 17.83 19.12
N ILE A 328 13.02 16.98 18.51
CA ILE A 328 11.56 17.06 18.52
C ILE A 328 10.92 16.47 19.80
N GLY A 329 11.69 15.82 20.67
CA GLY A 329 11.17 15.11 21.83
C GLY A 329 10.36 13.85 21.47
N LYS A 330 9.38 13.51 22.33
CA LYS A 330 8.49 12.36 22.13
C LYS A 330 7.19 12.82 21.45
N PHE A 331 6.91 12.29 20.25
CA PHE A 331 5.71 12.65 19.48
C PHE A 331 4.39 12.30 20.19
N THR A 332 4.43 11.40 21.17
CA THR A 332 3.27 11.02 21.98
C THR A 332 2.95 12.00 23.10
N ASP A 333 3.86 12.92 23.45
CA ASP A 333 3.64 13.89 24.52
C ASP A 333 2.75 15.04 24.03
N LYS A 334 1.86 15.56 24.88
CA LYS A 334 1.01 16.72 24.52
C LYS A 334 1.82 17.94 24.09
N LYS A 335 2.99 18.16 24.70
CA LYS A 335 3.89 19.29 24.39
C LYS A 335 4.49 19.22 22.98
N PHE A 336 4.49 18.05 22.34
CA PHE A 336 4.98 17.91 20.97
C PHE A 336 4.12 18.77 20.04
N ALA A 337 2.79 18.62 20.13
CA ALA A 337 1.88 19.32 19.23
C ALA A 337 1.88 20.84 19.43
N THR A 338 2.22 21.32 20.63
CA THR A 338 2.32 22.75 20.96
C THR A 338 3.75 23.29 20.88
N SER A 339 4.67 22.56 20.25
CA SER A 339 6.04 23.02 20.05
C SER A 339 6.06 24.23 19.11
N ILE A 340 6.99 25.16 19.35
CA ILE A 340 7.23 26.32 18.46
C ILE A 340 7.76 25.91 17.08
N LEU A 341 8.13 24.64 16.92
CA LEU A 341 8.60 24.07 15.66
C LEU A 341 7.48 23.86 14.63
N PHE A 342 6.21 23.92 15.04
CA PHE A 342 5.09 23.55 14.17
C PHE A 342 4.05 24.65 14.07
N ASP A 343 3.50 24.78 12.88
CA ASP A 343 2.30 25.58 12.61
C ASP A 343 1.05 24.69 12.66
N GLU A 344 -0.13 25.32 12.72
CA GLU A 344 -1.40 24.57 12.72
C GLU A 344 -1.61 23.75 11.44
N ASP A 345 -1.07 24.22 10.31
CA ASP A 345 -1.16 23.55 9.01
C ASP A 345 -0.47 22.17 9.00
N ASP A 346 0.61 21.99 9.75
CA ASP A 346 1.36 20.74 9.87
C ASP A 346 0.52 19.61 10.49
N PHE A 347 -0.54 19.97 11.23
CA PHE A 347 -1.41 19.02 11.93
C PHE A 347 -2.65 18.61 11.14
N LYS A 348 -2.96 19.24 10.00
CA LYS A 348 -4.20 18.98 9.25
C LYS A 348 -4.35 17.53 8.80
N VAL A 349 -3.41 17.06 7.98
CA VAL A 349 -3.41 15.68 7.45
C VAL A 349 -3.23 14.63 8.56
N PRO A 350 -2.26 14.76 9.49
CA PRO A 350 -2.08 13.72 10.49
C PRO A 350 -3.24 13.63 11.49
N THR A 351 -3.90 14.76 11.81
CA THR A 351 -5.13 14.73 12.61
C THR A 351 -6.26 14.01 11.87
N PHE A 352 -6.37 14.17 10.54
CA PHE A 352 -7.31 13.39 9.73
C PHE A 352 -7.01 11.87 9.78
N TRP A 353 -5.75 11.45 9.66
CA TRP A 353 -5.37 10.03 9.74
C TRP A 353 -5.72 9.41 11.11
N LEU A 354 -5.45 10.14 12.18
CA LEU A 354 -5.84 9.72 13.52
C LEU A 354 -7.37 9.69 13.66
N ALA A 355 -8.11 10.63 13.06
CA ALA A 355 -9.56 10.66 13.12
C ALA A 355 -10.21 9.49 12.36
N ILE A 356 -9.85 9.25 11.09
CA ILE A 356 -10.46 8.21 10.27
C ILE A 356 -10.17 6.80 10.82
N SER A 357 -8.96 6.58 11.35
CA SER A 357 -8.55 5.29 11.88
C SER A 357 -9.39 4.81 13.07
N LEU A 358 -10.06 5.72 13.79
CA LEU A 358 -10.92 5.39 14.92
C LEU A 358 -12.25 4.74 14.50
N PHE A 359 -12.60 4.78 13.22
CA PHE A 359 -13.87 4.23 12.70
C PHE A 359 -13.63 3.26 11.55
N PRO A 360 -12.83 2.21 11.74
CA PRO A 360 -12.34 1.38 10.66
C PRO A 360 -13.45 0.54 9.99
N HIS A 361 -14.63 0.42 10.61
CA HIS A 361 -15.83 -0.17 10.00
C HIS A 361 -16.64 0.86 9.21
N SER A 362 -16.92 2.02 9.81
CA SER A 362 -17.74 3.06 9.16
C SER A 362 -17.04 3.65 7.94
N PHE A 363 -15.73 3.82 8.00
CA PHE A 363 -14.91 4.38 6.91
C PHE A 363 -14.07 3.34 6.17
N LEU A 364 -14.41 2.04 6.25
CA LEU A 364 -13.61 0.99 5.60
C LEU A 364 -13.30 1.30 4.12
N PRO A 365 -14.27 1.65 3.26
CA PRO A 365 -13.98 1.96 1.86
C PRO A 365 -13.02 3.15 1.72
N GLU A 366 -13.24 4.22 2.47
CA GLU A 366 -12.37 5.40 2.44
C GLU A 366 -10.96 5.09 2.95
N THR A 367 -10.82 4.27 4.00
CA THR A 367 -9.52 3.82 4.49
C THR A 367 -8.78 2.95 3.47
N LEU A 368 -9.48 2.09 2.72
CA LEU A 368 -8.85 1.31 1.63
C LEU A 368 -8.29 2.22 0.52
N GLY A 369 -9.05 3.26 0.16
CA GLY A 369 -8.60 4.26 -0.80
C GLY A 369 -7.42 5.08 -0.29
N LEU A 370 -7.51 5.57 0.95
CA LEU A 370 -6.44 6.32 1.61
C LEU A 370 -5.16 5.48 1.69
N ASN A 371 -5.28 4.20 2.02
CA ASN A 371 -4.16 3.27 2.03
C ASN A 371 -3.50 3.22 0.65
N LEU A 372 -4.28 2.93 -0.40
CA LEU A 372 -3.75 2.87 -1.77
C LEU A 372 -3.06 4.18 -2.18
N ALA A 373 -3.61 5.34 -1.80
CA ALA A 373 -2.99 6.63 -2.09
C ALA A 373 -1.65 6.81 -1.37
N MET A 374 -1.56 6.36 -0.12
CA MET A 374 -0.32 6.38 0.65
C MET A 374 0.75 5.52 0.01
N GLU A 375 0.43 4.25 -0.27
CA GLU A 375 1.42 3.32 -0.83
C GLU A 375 1.90 3.77 -2.21
N LEU A 376 1.02 4.34 -3.04
CA LEU A 376 1.43 4.88 -4.34
C LEU A 376 2.21 6.20 -4.23
N SER A 377 2.15 6.90 -3.10
CA SER A 377 2.92 8.13 -2.88
C SER A 377 4.36 7.88 -2.45
N GLY A 378 4.65 6.75 -1.80
CA GLY A 378 5.98 6.38 -1.29
C GLY A 378 6.94 5.79 -2.32
N VAL A 379 6.49 5.61 -3.57
CA VAL A 379 7.29 5.09 -4.70
C VAL A 379 7.42 6.08 -5.85
N GLY A 380 8.55 6.00 -6.57
CA GLY A 380 8.72 6.68 -7.85
C GLY A 380 9.74 7.82 -7.84
N GLY A 381 9.61 8.73 -8.81
CA GLY A 381 10.64 9.73 -9.07
C GLY A 381 10.88 10.77 -7.99
N GLU A 382 9.83 11.21 -7.31
CA GLU A 382 9.94 12.26 -6.30
C GLU A 382 10.60 11.73 -5.03
N TYR A 383 10.20 10.56 -4.53
CA TYR A 383 10.84 9.91 -3.39
C TYR A 383 12.32 9.61 -3.64
N ARG A 384 12.66 9.11 -4.84
CA ARG A 384 14.06 8.89 -5.24
C ARG A 384 14.85 10.21 -5.31
N ARG A 385 14.25 11.28 -5.85
CA ARG A 385 14.88 12.59 -5.91
C ARG A 385 15.07 13.21 -4.51
N SER A 386 14.11 13.05 -3.61
CA SER A 386 14.25 13.45 -2.20
C SER A 386 15.43 12.72 -1.54
N GLY A 387 15.58 11.42 -1.81
CA GLY A 387 16.74 10.64 -1.38
C GLY A 387 18.09 11.18 -1.92
N ASP A 388 18.13 11.58 -3.20
CA ASP A 388 19.32 12.22 -3.80
C ASP A 388 19.67 13.54 -3.09
N ILE A 389 18.66 14.38 -2.80
CA ILE A 389 18.85 15.70 -2.14
C ILE A 389 19.29 15.53 -0.68
N LEU A 390 18.67 14.61 0.07
CA LEU A 390 19.10 14.29 1.43
C LEU A 390 20.57 13.86 1.45
N SER A 391 20.93 12.95 0.54
CA SER A 391 22.30 12.44 0.42
C SER A 391 23.30 13.55 0.04
N TYR A 392 22.91 14.48 -0.84
CA TYR A 392 23.73 15.64 -1.22
C TYR A 392 24.09 16.50 -0.01
N TYR A 393 23.16 16.73 0.91
CA TYR A 393 23.39 17.50 2.13
C TYR A 393 23.97 16.69 3.30
N GLY A 394 24.33 15.43 3.07
CA GLY A 394 24.93 14.55 4.08
C GLY A 394 23.92 13.95 5.06
N PHE A 395 22.62 13.99 4.75
CA PHE A 395 21.57 13.38 5.55
C PHE A 395 21.25 11.96 5.09
N SER A 396 20.71 11.15 6.01
CA SER A 396 20.28 9.78 5.70
C SER A 396 19.08 9.79 4.76
N SER A 397 19.14 9.01 3.68
CA SER A 397 18.02 8.75 2.76
C SER A 397 17.26 7.46 3.10
N LEU A 398 17.55 6.83 4.25
CA LEU A 398 17.02 5.51 4.62
C LEU A 398 15.49 5.46 4.54
N PHE A 399 14.80 6.45 5.13
CA PHE A 399 13.34 6.55 5.10
C PHE A 399 12.79 6.50 3.66
N THR A 400 13.34 7.34 2.77
CA THR A 400 12.90 7.40 1.37
C THR A 400 13.29 6.16 0.56
N SER A 401 14.42 5.54 0.90
CA SER A 401 14.89 4.34 0.21
C SER A 401 14.04 3.11 0.55
N LEU A 402 13.56 3.03 1.79
CA LEU A 402 12.75 1.93 2.29
C LEU A 402 11.38 1.91 1.59
N HIS A 403 10.63 3.03 1.66
CA HIS A 403 9.33 3.21 0.99
C HIS A 403 9.37 2.93 -0.52
N ASN A 404 10.42 3.41 -1.21
CA ASN A 404 10.57 3.14 -2.64
C ASN A 404 10.73 1.63 -2.98
N THR A 405 10.99 0.77 -1.99
CA THR A 405 11.09 -0.68 -2.16
C THR A 405 9.88 -1.44 -1.61
N ILE A 406 9.41 -1.11 -0.40
CA ILE A 406 8.32 -1.83 0.27
C ILE A 406 6.93 -1.46 -0.27
N ASP A 407 6.74 -0.27 -0.85
CA ASP A 407 5.42 0.15 -1.37
C ASP A 407 5.18 -0.29 -2.83
N ASN A 408 6.01 -1.20 -3.33
CA ASN A 408 5.97 -1.63 -4.73
C ASN A 408 4.62 -2.24 -5.14
N VAL A 409 4.28 -2.15 -6.44
CA VAL A 409 2.99 -2.56 -7.00
C VAL A 409 2.82 -4.06 -7.22
N VAL A 410 3.79 -4.89 -6.80
CA VAL A 410 3.81 -6.32 -7.14
C VAL A 410 3.58 -7.22 -5.93
N THR A 411 4.37 -7.02 -4.89
CA THR A 411 4.38 -7.81 -3.65
C THR A 411 4.37 -6.91 -2.42
N GLY A 412 4.54 -5.61 -2.61
CA GLY A 412 4.56 -4.58 -1.60
C GLY A 412 3.18 -4.01 -1.28
N HIS A 413 3.19 -2.91 -0.54
CA HIS A 413 1.98 -2.37 0.06
C HIS A 413 0.94 -1.94 -0.97
N SER A 414 1.38 -1.37 -2.10
CA SER A 414 0.48 -1.01 -3.20
C SER A 414 -0.26 -2.23 -3.77
N ALA A 415 0.40 -3.38 -3.86
CA ALA A 415 -0.24 -4.63 -4.30
C ALA A 415 -1.29 -5.12 -3.29
N TRP A 416 -0.96 -5.08 -2.00
CA TRP A 416 -1.88 -5.46 -0.92
C TRP A 416 -3.07 -4.51 -0.83
N ALA A 417 -2.87 -3.21 -1.04
CA ALA A 417 -3.94 -2.23 -1.06
C ALA A 417 -4.94 -2.48 -2.21
N ILE A 418 -4.44 -2.79 -3.40
CA ILE A 418 -5.28 -3.16 -4.56
C ILE A 418 -6.02 -4.46 -4.30
N ASP A 419 -5.36 -5.46 -3.73
CA ASP A 419 -5.97 -6.74 -3.43
C ASP A 419 -7.09 -6.61 -2.38
N ALA A 420 -6.88 -5.80 -1.35
CA ALA A 420 -7.89 -5.47 -0.36
C ALA A 420 -9.10 -4.75 -0.98
N ILE A 421 -8.88 -3.83 -1.93
CA ILE A 421 -9.94 -3.14 -2.67
C ILE A 421 -10.76 -4.14 -3.52
N LYS A 422 -10.09 -5.04 -4.24
CA LYS A 422 -10.76 -6.07 -5.06
C LYS A 422 -11.65 -6.97 -4.20
N HIS A 423 -11.10 -7.52 -3.12
CA HIS A 423 -11.85 -8.39 -2.20
C HIS A 423 -13.01 -7.65 -1.53
N HIS A 424 -12.83 -6.39 -1.16
CA HIS A 424 -13.93 -5.58 -0.61
C HIS A 424 -15.06 -5.38 -1.63
N LEU A 425 -14.74 -5.02 -2.87
CA LEU A 425 -15.76 -4.78 -3.89
C LEU A 425 -16.46 -6.05 -4.36
N ASP A 426 -15.78 -7.20 -4.35
CA ASP A 426 -16.39 -8.51 -4.57
C ASP A 426 -17.38 -8.87 -3.46
N ASN A 427 -17.00 -8.69 -2.19
CA ASN A 427 -17.91 -8.92 -1.06
C ASN A 427 -19.15 -8.04 -1.12
N ILE A 428 -18.98 -6.76 -1.47
CA ILE A 428 -20.10 -5.82 -1.61
C ILE A 428 -20.99 -6.16 -2.79
N PHE A 429 -20.40 -6.60 -3.91
CA PHE A 429 -21.17 -7.09 -5.05
C PHE A 429 -22.02 -8.30 -4.68
N GLN A 430 -21.47 -9.26 -3.95
CA GLN A 430 -22.20 -10.45 -3.50
C GLN A 430 -23.37 -10.10 -2.55
N GLN A 431 -23.21 -9.08 -1.70
CA GLN A 431 -24.22 -8.71 -0.69
C GLN A 431 -25.28 -7.73 -1.21
N GLY A 432 -24.90 -6.78 -2.06
CA GLY A 432 -25.73 -5.64 -2.46
C GLY A 432 -25.77 -5.36 -3.96
N GLY A 433 -25.14 -6.19 -4.79
CA GLY A 433 -25.14 -6.06 -6.24
C GLY A 433 -24.33 -4.86 -6.76
N GLU A 434 -24.58 -4.52 -8.03
CA GLU A 434 -23.81 -3.49 -8.74
C GLU A 434 -23.93 -2.10 -8.09
N GLN A 435 -25.14 -1.70 -7.71
CA GLN A 435 -25.38 -0.38 -7.12
C GLN A 435 -24.58 -0.18 -5.82
N ALA A 436 -24.51 -1.21 -4.98
CA ALA A 436 -23.69 -1.16 -3.75
C ALA A 436 -22.20 -1.09 -4.08
N ARG A 437 -21.74 -1.85 -5.09
CA ARG A 437 -20.35 -1.83 -5.57
C ARG A 437 -19.97 -0.45 -6.09
N GLU A 438 -20.82 0.20 -6.87
CA GLU A 438 -20.59 1.55 -7.39
C GLU A 438 -20.48 2.58 -6.28
N GLN A 439 -21.37 2.53 -5.27
CA GLN A 439 -21.30 3.41 -4.09
C GLN A 439 -20.00 3.22 -3.32
N HIS A 440 -19.56 1.96 -3.14
CA HIS A 440 -18.31 1.66 -2.45
C HIS A 440 -17.09 2.06 -3.28
N TRP A 441 -17.15 1.96 -4.61
CA TRP A 441 -16.09 2.46 -5.49
C TRP A 441 -15.93 3.98 -5.39
N GLU A 442 -17.02 4.74 -5.35
CA GLU A 442 -16.98 6.20 -5.11
C GLU A 442 -16.37 6.54 -3.75
N ARG A 443 -16.70 5.78 -2.71
CA ARG A 443 -16.15 5.98 -1.36
C ARG A 443 -14.66 5.64 -1.29
N ILE A 444 -14.22 4.55 -1.93
CA ILE A 444 -12.80 4.21 -2.06
C ILE A 444 -12.06 5.36 -2.73
N TRP A 445 -12.59 5.86 -3.85
CA TRP A 445 -11.91 6.96 -4.53
C TRP A 445 -11.96 8.29 -3.77
N THR A 446 -13.03 8.53 -3.00
CA THR A 446 -13.08 9.66 -2.05
C THR A 446 -11.95 9.55 -1.02
N GLY A 447 -11.73 8.35 -0.48
CA GLY A 447 -10.62 8.04 0.42
C GLY A 447 -9.25 8.24 -0.23
N TYR A 448 -9.06 7.73 -1.44
CA TYR A 448 -7.83 7.90 -2.22
C TYR A 448 -7.47 9.38 -2.42
N ARG A 449 -8.47 10.21 -2.69
CA ARG A 449 -8.29 11.65 -2.84
C ARG A 449 -8.07 12.39 -1.54
N SER A 450 -8.51 11.82 -0.41
CA SER A 450 -8.45 12.44 0.91
C SER A 450 -7.06 12.44 1.54
N LEU A 451 -6.05 11.90 0.86
CA LEU A 451 -4.65 11.98 1.25
C LEU A 451 -4.18 13.45 1.40
N ASN A 452 -4.75 14.35 0.61
CA ASN A 452 -4.36 15.76 0.57
C ASN A 452 -5.38 16.67 1.24
N HIS A 453 -4.99 17.91 1.48
CA HIS A 453 -5.91 18.93 1.98
C HIS A 453 -7.10 19.15 1.02
N PRO A 454 -8.30 19.44 1.55
CA PRO A 454 -9.46 19.71 0.72
C PRO A 454 -9.26 20.92 -0.21
N PRO A 455 -9.76 20.88 -1.47
CA PRO A 455 -9.49 21.90 -2.49
C PRO A 455 -10.19 23.26 -2.31
N LYS A 456 -10.98 23.48 -1.24
CA LYS A 456 -11.81 24.68 -1.05
C LYS A 456 -11.76 25.26 0.37
N GLU A 457 -10.58 25.60 0.85
CA GLU A 457 -10.45 26.55 1.95
C GLU A 457 -9.70 27.79 1.46
N ASN A 458 -10.36 28.96 1.53
CA ASN A 458 -9.73 30.28 1.40
C ASN A 458 -8.89 30.55 2.65
N TRP A 459 -7.80 29.80 2.84
CA TRP A 459 -6.79 30.14 3.82
C TRP A 459 -5.69 30.90 3.10
N PHE A 460 -5.30 32.05 3.67
CA PHE A 460 -4.28 32.93 3.11
C PHE A 460 -3.00 32.13 2.84
N ARG A 461 -2.48 32.26 1.60
CA ARG A 461 -1.15 31.81 1.24
C ARG A 461 -0.12 32.50 2.14
N SER A 462 0.34 31.79 3.16
CA SER A 462 1.67 31.97 3.74
C SER A 462 2.62 31.06 2.97
N GLY A 463 3.75 31.60 2.53
CA GLY A 463 4.66 30.97 1.59
C GLY A 463 5.49 29.84 2.20
N MET A 464 6.00 28.99 1.30
CA MET A 464 6.98 27.91 1.49
C MET A 464 6.42 26.59 2.06
N ASN A 465 6.19 25.65 1.14
CA ASN A 465 6.26 24.20 1.36
C ASN A 465 6.61 23.60 0.00
N HIS A 466 7.90 23.40 -0.27
CA HIS A 466 8.39 23.20 -1.64
C HIS A 466 8.64 21.73 -2.02
N LEU A 467 8.91 20.82 -1.08
CA LEU A 467 8.97 19.39 -1.40
C LEU A 467 7.58 18.77 -1.56
N LEU A 468 6.77 18.69 -0.50
CA LEU A 468 5.54 17.86 -0.55
C LEU A 468 4.32 18.51 -1.20
N HIS A 469 4.22 19.84 -1.14
CA HIS A 469 3.08 20.53 -1.75
C HIS A 469 3.08 20.40 -3.29
N ARG A 470 4.24 20.07 -3.89
CA ARG A 470 4.40 19.71 -5.31
C ARG A 470 4.19 18.22 -5.56
N THR A 471 4.66 17.34 -4.67
CA THR A 471 4.50 15.88 -4.74
C THR A 471 3.05 15.47 -4.93
N PHE A 472 2.17 16.11 -4.16
CA PHE A 472 0.75 15.77 -4.15
C PHE A 472 -0.11 16.50 -5.17
N LYS A 473 0.37 17.62 -5.74
CA LYS A 473 -0.43 18.43 -6.69
C LYS A 473 -0.22 18.01 -8.15
N LYS A 474 0.91 17.40 -8.49
CA LYS A 474 1.23 16.97 -9.87
C LYS A 474 0.75 15.55 -10.19
N ALA A 475 0.79 14.61 -9.24
CA ALA A 475 0.29 13.25 -9.45
C ALA A 475 -1.23 13.19 -9.76
N PHE A 476 -2.00 14.20 -9.33
CA PHE A 476 -3.46 14.19 -9.40
C PHE A 476 -4.08 15.15 -10.44
N ASN A 477 -3.29 16.06 -11.04
CA ASN A 477 -3.77 16.97 -12.10
C ASN A 477 -3.50 16.46 -13.52
N GLY A 478 -3.67 15.15 -13.74
CA GLY A 478 -3.76 14.57 -15.07
C GLY A 478 -5.04 15.02 -15.76
N LYS A 479 -5.11 16.28 -16.20
CA LYS A 479 -6.01 16.65 -17.29
C LYS A 479 -5.70 15.70 -18.43
N ALA A 480 -6.70 14.95 -18.87
CA ALA A 480 -6.67 14.20 -20.10
C ALA A 480 -6.14 15.11 -21.22
N LEU A 481 -4.87 14.92 -21.60
CA LEU A 481 -4.35 15.36 -22.89
C LEU A 481 -5.00 14.45 -23.94
N ASN A 482 -6.25 14.77 -24.27
CA ASN A 482 -6.79 14.48 -25.58
C ASN A 482 -6.06 15.39 -26.58
N GLU A 483 -4.81 15.06 -26.89
CA GLU A 483 -4.18 15.52 -28.13
C GLU A 483 -4.27 14.40 -29.15
N LYS A 484 -5.03 14.71 -30.20
CA LYS A 484 -5.20 13.95 -31.43
C LYS A 484 -3.83 13.48 -31.94
N VAL A 485 -3.60 12.17 -31.91
CA VAL A 485 -2.66 11.56 -32.86
C VAL A 485 -3.45 11.33 -34.14
N LYS A 486 -3.08 12.09 -35.17
CA LYS A 486 -3.42 11.82 -36.57
C LYS A 486 -2.43 10.81 -37.14
#